data_AF-A0A960L8L2-F1
#
_entry.id   AF-A0A960L8L2-F1
#
_cell.length_a   1.000
_cell.length_b   1.000
_cell.length_c   1.000
_cell.angle_alpha   90.00
_cell.angle_beta   90.00
_cell.angle_gamma   90.00
#
_symmetry.space_group_name_H-M   'P 1'
#
loop_
_entity.id
_entity.type
_entity.pdbx_description
1 polymer ?
#
loop_
_entity_poly.entity_id
_entity_poly.type
_entity_poly.pdbx_seq_one_letter_code
_entity_poly.pdbx_strand_id
1 'polypeptide(L)'
;FSIGLYSVVGWSELNEALVPRYIAKVPNRDGWNASFDYRLALDNPQGNHVMAIRSLGRDGVADGSTYTSGGYSALEFDKDIVWADGFFVAWPAGVNDDA
;
A
#
# COMPACT_ATOMS: atom_id res chain seq x y z
N PHE A 1 4.19 4.39 -11.73
CA PHE A 1 3.53 4.88 -10.50
C PHE A 1 4.59 5.39 -9.53
N SER A 2 4.33 6.45 -8.76
CA SER A 2 5.25 6.95 -7.72
C SER A 2 4.50 7.09 -6.39
N ILE A 3 4.85 6.27 -5.40
CA ILE A 3 4.25 6.33 -4.06
C ILE A 3 4.67 7.60 -3.32
N GLY A 4 5.81 8.20 -3.72
CA GLY A 4 6.31 9.45 -3.14
C GLY A 4 5.43 10.67 -3.41
N LEU A 5 4.46 10.58 -4.33
CA LEU A 5 3.46 11.63 -4.57
C LEU A 5 2.31 11.61 -3.55
N TYR A 6 2.21 10.55 -2.74
CA TYR A 6 1.21 10.42 -1.69
C TYR A 6 1.80 10.81 -0.33
N SER A 7 1.01 11.55 0.45
CA SER A 7 1.39 12.04 1.78
C SER A 7 1.53 10.88 2.76
N VAL A 8 2.67 10.80 3.47
CA VAL A 8 2.87 9.85 4.58
C VAL A 8 1.90 10.17 5.71
N VAL A 9 1.26 9.14 6.25
CA VAL A 9 0.42 9.24 7.45
C VAL A 9 0.79 8.15 8.44
N GLY A 10 0.87 8.50 9.73
CA GLY A 10 1.09 7.51 10.79
C GLY A 10 -0.16 6.68 11.06
N TRP A 11 0.02 5.44 11.54
CA TRP A 11 -1.13 4.56 11.85
C TRP A 11 -2.12 5.19 12.85
N SER A 12 -1.64 5.90 13.88
CA SER A 12 -2.52 6.54 14.88
C SER A 12 -3.40 7.62 14.26
N GLU A 13 -2.81 8.49 13.44
CA GLU A 13 -3.51 9.57 12.75
C GLU A 13 -4.50 9.03 11.72
N LEU A 14 -4.10 8.00 10.96
CA LEU A 14 -4.99 7.30 10.05
C LEU A 14 -6.16 6.64 10.79
N ASN A 15 -5.90 6.03 11.94
CA ASN A 15 -6.92 5.38 12.75
C ASN A 15 -7.93 6.40 13.30
N GLU A 16 -7.49 7.56 13.78
CA GLU A 16 -8.36 8.66 14.20
C GLU A 16 -9.22 9.20 13.05
N ALA A 17 -8.65 9.31 11.84
CA ALA A 17 -9.36 9.82 10.67
C ALA A 17 -10.42 8.82 10.14
N LEU A 18 -10.15 7.52 10.20
CA LEU A 18 -10.98 6.49 9.55
C LEU A 18 -11.93 5.75 10.47
N VAL A 19 -11.56 5.54 11.73
CA VAL A 19 -12.33 4.74 12.70
C VAL A 19 -13.18 5.66 13.58
N PRO A 20 -14.46 5.31 13.85
CA PRO A 20 -15.22 4.16 13.36
C PRO A 20 -15.99 4.44 12.06
N ARG A 21 -15.86 5.65 11.49
CA ARG A 21 -16.76 6.17 10.46
C ARG A 21 -16.70 5.39 9.15
N TYR A 22 -15.51 5.00 8.70
CA TYR A 22 -15.28 4.38 7.40
C TYR A 22 -14.86 2.92 7.51
N ILE A 23 -14.17 2.55 8.59
CA ILE A 23 -13.76 1.17 8.87
C ILE A 23 -13.80 0.92 10.38
N ALA A 24 -14.04 -0.34 10.77
CA ALA A 24 -14.07 -0.72 12.19
C ALA A 24 -12.67 -0.71 12.85
N LYS A 25 -11.62 -1.01 12.07
CA LYS A 25 -10.24 -1.07 12.53
C LYS A 25 -9.29 -0.91 11.35
N VAL A 26 -8.27 -0.08 11.51
CA VAL A 26 -7.13 -0.02 10.58
C VAL A 26 -6.11 -1.10 10.99
N PRO A 27 -5.80 -2.09 10.13
CA PRO A 27 -4.70 -3.02 10.41
C PRO A 27 -3.40 -2.24 10.61
N ASN A 28 -2.51 -2.68 11.49
CA ASN A 28 -1.16 -2.08 11.59
C ASN A 28 -0.11 -2.97 10.92
N ARG A 29 -0.40 -4.27 10.81
CA ARG A 29 0.56 -5.26 10.37
C ARG A 29 0.09 -6.03 9.15
N ASP A 30 1.03 -6.31 8.27
CA ASP A 30 0.84 -7.13 7.08
C ASP A 30 0.99 -8.64 7.36
N GLY A 31 0.96 -9.44 6.29
CA GLY A 31 1.09 -10.89 6.37
C GLY A 31 2.44 -11.38 6.89
N TRP A 32 3.47 -10.53 6.89
CA TRP A 32 4.80 -10.83 7.43
C TRP A 32 5.02 -10.21 8.82
N ASN A 33 3.95 -9.74 9.46
CA ASN A 33 4.00 -9.08 10.77
C ASN A 33 4.83 -7.77 10.76
N ALA A 34 5.11 -7.21 9.58
CA ALA A 34 5.74 -5.91 9.40
C ALA A 34 4.68 -4.80 9.39
N SER A 35 5.08 -3.55 9.70
CA SER A 35 4.14 -2.43 9.68
C SER A 35 3.86 -2.00 8.24
N PHE A 36 2.61 -1.69 7.93
CA PHE A 36 2.27 -1.08 6.63
C PHE A 36 2.84 0.34 6.53
N ASP A 37 3.26 0.73 5.32
CA ASP A 37 3.45 2.13 4.94
C ASP A 37 2.11 2.67 4.44
N TYR A 38 1.53 3.58 5.22
CA TYR A 38 0.26 4.23 4.91
C TYR A 38 0.48 5.61 4.31
N ARG A 39 -0.27 5.88 3.25
CA ARG A 39 -0.34 7.19 2.63
C ARG A 39 -1.79 7.67 2.50
N LEU A 40 -2.08 8.87 2.98
CA LEU A 40 -3.41 9.48 2.88
C LEU A 40 -3.33 11.00 2.81
N ALA A 41 -4.01 11.60 1.83
CA ALA A 41 -4.15 13.05 1.69
C ALA A 41 -5.28 13.58 2.60
N LEU A 42 -4.99 13.77 3.89
CA LEU A 42 -5.98 14.27 4.87
C LEU A 42 -6.52 15.67 4.51
N ASP A 43 -5.67 16.55 4.01
CA ASP A 43 -6.02 17.94 3.67
C ASP A 43 -6.73 18.07 2.30
N ASN A 44 -6.59 17.07 1.43
CA ASN A 44 -7.18 17.09 0.09
C ASN A 44 -7.64 15.69 -0.36
N PRO A 45 -8.72 15.16 0.24
CA PRO A 45 -9.22 13.81 -0.06
C PRO A 45 -9.86 13.67 -1.45
N GLN A 46 -9.94 14.75 -2.22
CA GLN A 46 -10.45 14.77 -3.60
C GLN A 46 -9.34 15.02 -4.64
N GLY A 47 -8.07 14.97 -4.23
CA GLY A 47 -6.93 15.15 -5.13
C GLY A 47 -6.70 13.95 -6.05
N ASN A 48 -5.64 14.03 -6.86
CA ASN A 48 -5.25 12.94 -7.78
C ASN A 48 -4.47 11.81 -7.10
N HIS A 49 -3.96 12.02 -5.88
CA HIS A 49 -3.17 11.07 -5.11
C HIS A 49 -3.74 11.03 -3.69
N VAL A 50 -4.79 10.25 -3.49
CA VAL A 50 -5.58 10.30 -2.25
C VAL A 50 -5.06 9.29 -1.25
N MET A 51 -4.96 8.02 -1.63
CA MET A 51 -4.65 6.94 -0.71
C MET A 51 -3.76 5.90 -1.36
N ALA A 52 -2.71 5.50 -0.65
CA ALA A 52 -1.90 4.35 -0.99
C ALA A 52 -1.54 3.54 0.26
N ILE A 53 -1.43 2.24 0.09
CA ILE A 53 -0.97 1.31 1.12
C ILE A 53 0.13 0.48 0.51
N ARG A 54 1.24 0.33 1.25
CA ARG A 54 2.35 -0.53 0.85
C ARG A 54 2.75 -1.47 1.98
N SER A 55 2.90 -2.75 1.64
CA SER A 55 3.64 -3.74 2.43
C SER A 55 5.03 -3.89 1.83
N LEU A 56 6.06 -3.96 2.67
CA LEU A 56 7.46 -4.03 2.26
C LEU A 56 7.95 -5.45 2.02
N GLY A 57 7.04 -6.39 1.79
CA GLY A 57 7.37 -7.80 1.71
C GLY A 57 7.94 -8.36 3.01
N ARG A 58 8.56 -9.53 2.91
CA ARG A 58 9.12 -10.27 4.03
C ARG A 58 10.36 -9.61 4.64
N ASP A 59 11.18 -8.97 3.83
CA ASP A 59 12.46 -8.40 4.28
C ASP A 59 12.28 -7.04 5.00
N GLY A 60 11.12 -6.40 4.84
CA GLY A 60 10.81 -5.13 5.47
C GLY A 60 11.55 -3.96 4.82
N VAL A 61 12.06 -4.11 3.60
CA VAL A 61 12.85 -3.10 2.90
C VAL A 61 12.08 -2.65 1.66
N ALA A 62 11.94 -1.33 1.49
CA ALA A 62 11.29 -0.81 0.28
C ALA A 62 12.12 -1.07 -0.97
N ASP A 63 11.49 -1.63 -2.00
CA ASP A 63 12.04 -1.77 -3.36
C ASP A 63 12.34 -0.41 -4.01
N GLY A 64 11.72 0.67 -3.50
CA GLY A 64 11.96 2.04 -3.96
C GLY A 64 10.78 2.97 -3.67
N SER A 65 10.65 4.03 -4.46
CA SER A 65 9.48 4.93 -4.44
C SER A 65 8.70 4.95 -5.75
N THR A 66 9.24 4.31 -6.79
CA THR A 66 8.66 4.24 -8.12
C THR A 66 8.46 2.80 -8.52
N TYR A 67 7.28 2.50 -9.06
CA TYR A 67 6.87 1.16 -9.44
C TYR A 67 6.39 1.15 -10.88
N THR A 68 6.78 0.11 -11.62
CA THR A 68 6.11 -0.29 -12.86
C THR A 68 4.83 -1.01 -12.47
N SER A 69 3.70 -0.60 -13.04
CA SER A 69 2.42 -1.24 -12.73
C SER A 69 2.41 -2.65 -13.31
N GLY A 70 2.08 -3.66 -12.50
CA GLY A 70 1.98 -5.03 -12.96
C GLY A 70 2.17 -6.06 -11.86
N GLY A 71 1.75 -7.29 -12.16
CA GLY A 71 2.03 -8.44 -11.33
C GLY A 71 3.49 -8.87 -11.43
N TYR A 72 4.06 -9.33 -10.31
CA TYR A 72 5.36 -9.98 -10.25
C TYR A 72 5.21 -11.43 -9.78
N SER A 73 6.27 -12.23 -9.82
CA SER A 73 6.18 -13.65 -9.46
C SER A 73 5.77 -13.80 -8.00
N ALA A 74 4.75 -14.62 -7.72
CA ALA A 74 4.33 -14.92 -6.35
C ALA A 74 5.40 -15.60 -5.48
N LEU A 75 6.55 -15.99 -6.06
CA LEU A 75 7.70 -16.52 -5.34
C LEU A 75 8.67 -15.41 -4.85
N GLU A 76 8.49 -14.18 -5.31
CA GLU A 76 9.28 -13.02 -4.87
C GLU A 76 8.69 -12.41 -3.60
N PHE A 77 8.87 -13.10 -2.47
CA PHE A 77 8.29 -12.71 -1.17
C PHE A 77 8.86 -11.42 -0.56
N ASP A 78 10.01 -10.97 -1.05
CA ASP A 78 10.68 -9.75 -0.61
C ASP A 78 10.23 -8.51 -1.41
N LYS A 79 9.34 -8.69 -2.41
CA LYS A 79 8.81 -7.58 -3.20
C LYS A 79 7.71 -6.81 -2.48
N ASP A 80 7.72 -5.50 -2.68
CA ASP A 80 6.67 -4.61 -2.19
C ASP A 80 5.32 -4.92 -2.83
N ILE A 81 4.26 -5.00 -2.01
CA ILE A 81 2.87 -4.99 -2.48
C ILE A 81 2.35 -3.56 -2.37
N VAL A 82 1.86 -3.01 -3.47
CA VAL A 82 1.41 -1.61 -3.54
C VAL A 82 0.00 -1.52 -4.08
N TRP A 83 -0.89 -0.93 -3.30
CA TRP A 83 -2.24 -0.57 -3.71
C TRP A 83 -2.40 0.94 -3.62
N ALA A 84 -3.05 1.55 -4.62
CA ALA A 84 -3.31 2.99 -4.63
C ALA A 84 -4.61 3.33 -5.37
N ASP A 85 -5.37 4.27 -4.81
CA ASP A 85 -6.56 4.90 -5.42
C ASP A 85 -7.51 3.92 -6.14
N GLY A 86 -7.75 2.74 -5.56
CA GLY A 86 -8.71 1.77 -6.09
C GLY A 86 -8.11 0.56 -6.81
N PHE A 87 -6.80 0.53 -7.08
CA PHE A 87 -6.18 -0.55 -7.85
C PHE A 87 -4.82 -0.99 -7.29
N PHE A 88 -4.43 -2.22 -7.60
CA PHE A 88 -3.08 -2.69 -7.35
C PHE A 88 -2.13 -2.09 -8.40
N VAL A 89 -1.01 -1.56 -7.90
CA VAL A 89 0.11 -1.10 -8.72
C VAL A 89 1.12 -2.24 -8.85
N ALA A 90 1.47 -2.89 -7.74
CA ALA A 90 2.39 -4.03 -7.72
C ALA A 90 1.79 -5.11 -6.81
N TRP A 91 1.76 -6.35 -7.29
CA TRP A 91 1.16 -7.48 -6.57
C TRP A 91 1.80 -8.80 -6.99
N PRO A 92 1.80 -9.82 -6.12
CA PRO A 92 2.13 -11.18 -6.54
C PRO A 92 1.04 -11.69 -7.48
N ALA A 93 1.40 -11.96 -8.74
CA ALA A 93 0.54 -12.63 -9.70
C ALA A 93 0.79 -14.15 -9.66
N GLY A 94 -0.29 -14.92 -9.81
CA GLY A 94 -0.18 -16.36 -9.96
C GLY A 94 0.48 -16.74 -11.27
N VAL A 95 0.95 -17.98 -11.36
CA VAL A 95 1.55 -18.54 -12.59
C VAL A 95 0.53 -18.69 -13.75
N ASN A 96 -0.77 -18.44 -13.48
CA ASN A 96 -1.89 -18.61 -14.40
C ASN A 96 -2.82 -17.38 -14.49
N ASP A 97 -2.38 -16.19 -14.07
CA ASP A 97 -3.14 -14.97 -14.36
C ASP A 97 -2.82 -14.54 -15.80
N ASP A 98 -3.40 -15.28 -16.73
CA ASP A 98 -3.27 -15.15 -18.17
C ASP A 98 -3.69 -13.74 -18.66
N ALA A 99 -2.87 -13.20 -19.57
CA ALA A 99 -3.15 -12.03 -20.38
C ALA A 99 -4.24 -12.29 -21.44
#